data_AF-A0A7Z9W7T3-F1
#
_entry.id   AF-A0A7Z9W7T3-F1
#
_cell.length_a   1.000
_cell.length_b   1.000
_cell.length_c   1.000
_cell.angle_alpha   90.00
_cell.angle_beta   90.00
_cell.angle_gamma   90.00
#
_symmetry.space_group_name_H-M   'P 1'
#
loop_
_entity.id
_entity.type
_entity.pdbx_description
1 polymer ?
#
loop_
_entity_poly.entity_id
_entity_poly.type
_entity_poly.pdbx_seq_one_letter_code
_entity_poly.pdbx_strand_id
1 'polypeptide(L)'
;MWFFAIDRGGTFTDIIGVDPEGKTHSLKLLSLSKEYADPAIEGIRRMMEIPAESPIPEDKVSRIRMGTTVATNALLERKGTPTALFITKGFSDLLEIGNQARPDLFALAVKKPEQLYSNVREVDERLDHEGNVVRPLDESVLRKDLEDVATVPAVFRQRVIKKETFIERLKV
;
A
#
# COMPACT_ATOMS: atom_id res chain seq x y z
N MET A 1 -23.56 17.82 6.33
CA MET A 1 -22.99 16.47 6.07
C MET A 1 -21.71 16.34 6.86
N TRP A 2 -21.39 15.13 7.32
CA TRP A 2 -20.17 14.84 8.05
C TRP A 2 -18.93 14.84 7.16
N PHE A 3 -17.78 15.19 7.73
CA PHE A 3 -16.46 14.98 7.16
C PHE A 3 -15.59 14.23 8.17
N PHE A 4 -14.90 13.18 7.74
CA PHE A 4 -13.97 12.45 8.60
C PHE A 4 -12.53 12.52 8.10
N ALA A 5 -11.59 12.74 9.01
CA ALA A 5 -10.16 12.57 8.81
C ALA A 5 -9.65 11.51 9.79
N ILE A 6 -9.00 10.47 9.26
CA ILE A 6 -8.63 9.28 10.01
C ILE A 6 -7.14 9.03 9.80
N ASP A 7 -6.41 8.83 10.89
CA ASP A 7 -5.02 8.37 10.87
C ASP A 7 -4.91 7.01 11.55
N ARG A 8 -4.72 5.96 10.75
CA ARG A 8 -4.54 4.60 11.24
C ARG A 8 -3.06 4.33 11.52
N GLY A 9 -2.70 4.41 12.79
CA GLY A 9 -1.40 4.02 13.33
C GLY A 9 -1.29 2.52 13.64
N GLY A 10 -0.14 2.10 14.16
CA GLY A 10 0.11 0.71 14.57
C GLY A 10 -0.67 0.31 15.83
N THR A 11 -0.70 1.16 16.84
CA THR A 11 -1.37 0.88 18.13
C THR A 11 -2.76 1.51 18.21
N PHE A 12 -2.89 2.76 17.75
CA PHE A 12 -4.12 3.52 17.80
C PHE A 12 -4.50 4.07 16.44
N THR A 13 -5.80 4.26 16.25
CA THR A 13 -6.40 4.98 15.14
C THR A 13 -7.03 6.24 15.68
N ASP A 14 -6.57 7.38 15.20
CA ASP A 14 -7.07 8.69 15.54
C ASP A 14 -8.11 9.13 14.50
N ILE A 15 -9.26 9.62 14.96
CA ILE A 15 -10.43 9.92 14.12
C ILE A 15 -10.92 11.30 14.50
N ILE A 16 -10.98 12.18 13.51
CA ILE A 16 -11.57 13.51 13.61
C ILE A 16 -12.81 13.54 12.74
N GLY A 17 -13.96 13.86 13.33
CA GLY A 17 -15.22 14.09 12.63
C GLY A 17 -15.62 15.56 12.71
N VAL A 18 -16.05 16.14 11.60
CA VAL A 18 -16.71 17.46 11.58
C VAL A 18 -18.16 17.21 11.22
N ASP A 19 -19.08 17.59 12.11
CA ASP A 19 -20.51 17.37 11.94
C ASP A 19 -21.14 18.40 10.97
N PRO A 20 -22.42 18.23 10.59
CA PRO A 20 -23.13 19.16 9.72
C PRO A 20 -23.17 20.61 10.23
N GLU A 21 -23.11 20.79 11.55
CA GLU A 21 -23.10 22.09 12.24
C GLU A 21 -21.69 22.71 12.27
N GLY A 22 -20.67 21.99 11.80
CA GLY A 22 -19.28 22.44 11.74
C GLY A 22 -18.50 22.22 13.03
N LYS A 23 -19.06 21.49 14.00
CA LYS A 23 -18.38 21.15 15.26
C LYS A 23 -17.46 19.95 15.06
N THR A 24 -16.28 20.06 15.64
CA THR A 24 -15.24 19.02 15.59
C THR A 24 -15.39 18.05 16.76
N HIS A 25 -15.30 16.77 16.44
CA HIS A 25 -15.30 15.63 17.34
C HIS A 25 -14.01 14.86 17.16
N SER A 26 -13.47 14.31 18.25
CA SER A 26 -12.24 13.51 18.23
C SER A 26 -12.45 12.21 18.97
N LEU A 27 -11.95 11.11 18.40
CA LEU A 27 -11.97 9.79 19.02
C LEU A 27 -10.65 9.09 18.76
N LYS A 28 -10.20 8.32 19.75
CA LYS A 28 -9.03 7.46 19.66
C LYS A 28 -9.44 6.02 19.97
N LEU A 29 -9.19 5.12 19.04
CA LEU A 29 -9.50 3.70 19.17
C LEU A 29 -8.23 2.86 19.03
N LEU A 30 -8.24 1.64 19.56
CA LEU A 30 -7.17 0.68 19.32
C LEU A 30 -7.19 0.28 17.85
N SER A 31 -6.04 0.24 17.18
CA SER A 31 -5.94 -0.17 15.78
C SER A 31 -6.27 -1.64 15.55
N LEU A 32 -6.19 -2.45 16.62
CA LEU A 32 -6.55 -3.86 16.67
C LEU A 32 -7.35 -4.10 17.97
N SER A 33 -8.58 -4.59 17.82
CA SER A 33 -9.48 -4.94 18.94
C SER A 33 -10.28 -6.19 18.60
N LYS A 34 -10.77 -6.89 19.62
CA LYS A 34 -11.76 -7.98 19.46
C LYS A 34 -13.19 -7.47 19.41
N GLU A 35 -13.42 -6.23 19.85
CA GLU A 35 -14.76 -5.65 19.97
C GLU A 35 -15.32 -5.12 18.64
N TYR A 36 -14.45 -4.82 17.68
CA TYR A 36 -14.81 -4.28 16.37
C TYR A 36 -13.80 -4.72 15.31
N ALA A 37 -14.29 -4.89 14.08
CA ALA A 37 -13.47 -5.38 12.97
C ALA A 37 -12.55 -4.31 12.36
N ASP A 38 -13.00 -3.05 12.30
CA ASP A 38 -12.22 -1.93 11.78
C ASP A 38 -12.42 -0.66 12.63
N PRO A 39 -11.34 -0.07 13.17
CA PRO A 39 -11.44 1.10 14.04
C PRO A 39 -11.98 2.35 13.33
N ALA A 40 -11.75 2.50 12.02
CA ALA A 40 -12.23 3.66 11.27
C ALA A 40 -13.76 3.63 11.16
N ILE A 41 -14.31 2.46 10.82
CA ILE A 41 -15.76 2.24 10.73
C ILE A 41 -16.37 2.44 12.12
N GLU A 42 -15.79 1.83 13.14
CA GLU A 42 -16.29 1.93 14.52
C GLU A 42 -16.31 3.38 15.01
N GLY A 43 -15.27 4.17 14.74
CA GLY A 43 -15.27 5.56 15.18
C GLY A 43 -16.28 6.43 14.47
N ILE A 44 -16.53 6.19 13.18
CA ILE A 44 -17.62 6.85 12.44
C ILE A 44 -18.98 6.48 13.09
N ARG A 45 -19.20 5.19 13.42
CA ARG A 45 -20.43 4.74 14.10
C ARG A 45 -20.64 5.47 15.42
N ARG A 46 -19.62 5.50 16.28
CA ARG A 46 -19.71 6.17 17.58
C ARG A 46 -19.97 7.66 17.46
N MET A 47 -19.31 8.36 16.53
CA MET A 47 -19.50 9.80 16.33
C MET A 47 -20.87 10.17 15.75
N MET A 48 -21.41 9.31 14.90
CA MET A 48 -22.75 9.50 14.30
C MET A 48 -23.87 8.85 15.13
N GLU A 49 -23.54 8.28 16.30
CA GLU A 49 -24.46 7.56 17.19
C GLU A 49 -25.24 6.44 16.47
N ILE A 50 -24.58 5.75 15.54
CA ILE A 50 -25.16 4.67 14.75
C ILE A 50 -25.04 3.36 15.55
N PRO A 51 -26.12 2.58 15.71
CA PRO A 51 -26.05 1.27 16.36
C PRO A 51 -25.05 0.31 15.69
N ALA A 52 -24.54 -0.64 16.46
CA ALA A 52 -23.73 -1.73 15.93
C ALA A 52 -24.49 -2.46 14.81
N GLU A 53 -23.79 -2.92 13.77
CA GLU A 53 -24.34 -3.67 12.62
C GLU A 53 -25.38 -2.94 11.75
N SER A 54 -25.62 -1.63 11.95
CA SER A 54 -26.50 -0.84 11.07
C SER A 54 -25.71 -0.17 9.94
N PRO A 55 -26.14 -0.11 8.68
CA PRO A 55 -25.34 0.52 7.64
C PRO A 55 -25.09 2.01 7.94
N ILE A 56 -23.88 2.50 7.67
CA ILE A 56 -23.56 3.93 7.80
C ILE A 56 -24.24 4.68 6.62
N PRO A 57 -25.07 5.69 6.88
CA PRO A 57 -25.80 6.41 5.85
C PRO A 57 -24.86 7.26 5.00
N GLU A 58 -24.56 6.80 3.79
CA GLU A 58 -23.62 7.42 2.85
C GLU A 58 -24.01 8.87 2.50
N ASP A 59 -25.30 9.15 2.40
CA ASP A 59 -25.88 10.47 2.11
C ASP A 59 -25.58 11.50 3.22
N LYS A 60 -25.23 11.03 4.42
CA LYS A 60 -24.85 11.90 5.54
C LYS A 60 -23.35 12.16 5.61
N VAL A 61 -22.53 11.51 4.79
CA VAL A 61 -21.06 11.63 4.81
C VAL A 61 -20.57 12.26 3.50
N SER A 62 -20.04 13.48 3.59
CA SER A 62 -19.55 14.21 2.41
C SER A 62 -18.24 13.65 1.86
N ARG A 63 -17.29 13.32 2.74
CA ARG A 63 -15.98 12.76 2.39
C ARG A 63 -15.31 12.13 3.61
N ILE A 64 -14.43 11.17 3.34
CA ILE A 64 -13.54 10.55 4.33
C ILE A 64 -12.13 10.66 3.78
N ARG A 65 -11.21 11.19 4.58
CA ARG A 65 -9.77 11.19 4.30
C ARG A 65 -9.09 10.23 5.26
N MET A 66 -8.42 9.21 4.74
CA MET A 66 -7.70 8.24 5.56
C MET A 66 -6.21 8.29 5.24
N GLY A 67 -5.40 8.59 6.24
CA GLY A 67 -3.97 8.35 6.28
C GLY A 67 -3.67 7.07 7.05
N THR A 68 -2.59 6.38 6.70
CA THR A 68 -2.11 5.26 7.50
C THR A 68 -0.61 5.17 7.43
N THR A 69 0.01 4.75 8.53
CA THR A 69 1.45 4.48 8.63
C THR A 69 1.80 3.01 8.35
N VAL A 70 0.80 2.16 8.09
CA VAL A 70 0.99 0.72 7.89
C VAL A 70 1.93 0.42 6.73
N ALA A 71 1.77 1.08 5.58
CA ALA A 71 2.60 0.84 4.40
C ALA A 71 4.06 1.25 4.63
N THR A 72 4.28 2.43 5.24
CA THR A 72 5.63 2.92 5.54
C THR A 72 6.33 2.04 6.56
N ASN A 73 5.63 1.60 7.61
CA ASN A 73 6.18 0.68 8.61
C ASN A 73 6.48 -0.69 8.01
N ALA A 74 5.60 -1.21 7.15
CA ALA A 74 5.86 -2.47 6.44
C ALA A 74 7.14 -2.38 5.58
N LEU A 75 7.38 -1.24 4.93
CA LEU A 75 8.62 -1.01 4.17
C LEU A 75 9.85 -0.93 5.07
N LEU A 76 9.77 -0.14 6.16
CA LEU A 76 10.88 0.05 7.10
C LEU A 76 11.24 -1.24 7.85
N GLU A 77 10.23 -2.03 8.23
CA GLU A 77 10.39 -3.31 8.92
C GLU A 77 10.62 -4.48 7.97
N ARG A 78 10.68 -4.24 6.65
CA ARG A 78 10.79 -5.28 5.60
C ARG A 78 9.70 -6.36 5.69
N LYS A 79 8.53 -6.01 6.22
CA LYS A 79 7.36 -6.88 6.35
C LYS A 79 6.47 -6.80 5.11
N GLY A 80 7.03 -7.22 3.98
CA GLY A 80 6.34 -7.32 2.69
C GLY A 80 6.19 -8.78 2.24
N THR A 81 5.52 -8.97 1.11
CA THR A 81 5.56 -10.23 0.37
C THR A 81 6.84 -10.31 -0.45
N PRO A 82 7.45 -11.50 -0.63
CA PRO A 82 8.53 -11.68 -1.58
C PRO A 82 8.16 -11.14 -2.97
N THR A 83 9.07 -10.37 -3.58
CA THR A 83 8.86 -9.78 -4.91
C THR A 83 9.95 -10.23 -5.87
N ALA A 84 9.61 -10.27 -7.17
CA ALA A 84 10.58 -10.48 -8.23
C ALA A 84 10.65 -9.25 -9.14
N LEU A 85 11.85 -8.95 -9.60
CA LEU A 85 12.14 -7.89 -10.56
C LEU A 85 12.24 -8.51 -11.96
N PHE A 86 11.36 -8.10 -12.87
CA PHE A 86 11.52 -8.35 -14.30
C PHE A 86 12.14 -7.10 -14.93
N ILE A 87 13.25 -7.27 -15.63
CA ILE A 87 14.04 -6.16 -16.16
C ILE A 87 14.63 -6.50 -17.52
N THR A 88 14.84 -5.51 -18.38
CA THR A 88 15.46 -5.70 -19.70
C THR A 88 16.79 -6.45 -19.57
N LYS A 89 17.05 -7.40 -20.47
CA LYS A 89 18.30 -8.15 -20.51
C LYS A 89 19.53 -7.26 -20.62
N GLY A 90 20.54 -7.56 -19.79
CA GLY A 90 21.74 -6.75 -19.59
C GLY A 90 21.61 -5.70 -18.48
N PHE A 91 20.51 -5.67 -17.73
CA PHE A 91 20.25 -4.68 -16.68
C PHE A 91 19.90 -5.33 -15.32
N SER A 92 20.19 -6.62 -15.11
CA SER A 92 19.93 -7.33 -13.85
C SER A 92 20.33 -6.55 -12.59
N ASP A 93 21.46 -5.84 -12.65
CA ASP A 93 22.09 -5.21 -11.50
C ASP A 93 21.74 -3.72 -11.38
N LEU A 94 20.86 -3.20 -12.23
CA LEU A 94 20.59 -1.75 -12.33
C LEU A 94 20.13 -1.14 -10.99
N LEU A 95 19.22 -1.82 -10.28
CA LEU A 95 18.73 -1.34 -8.97
C LEU A 95 19.74 -1.56 -7.84
N GLU A 96 20.66 -2.51 -7.98
CA GLU A 96 21.75 -2.72 -7.04
C GLU A 96 22.88 -1.69 -7.20
N ILE A 97 23.16 -1.29 -8.43
CA ILE A 97 24.07 -0.18 -8.73
C ILE A 97 23.45 1.15 -8.27
N GLY A 98 22.14 1.31 -8.49
CA GLY A 98 21.41 2.53 -8.20
C GLY A 98 21.95 3.71 -9.00
N ASN A 99 21.90 4.91 -8.42
CA ASN A 99 22.41 6.14 -9.04
C ASN A 99 23.87 6.44 -8.64
N GLN A 100 24.56 5.49 -8.01
CA GLN A 100 25.91 5.66 -7.47
C GLN A 100 26.06 6.87 -6.52
N ALA A 101 24.98 7.37 -5.91
CA ALA A 101 25.07 8.43 -4.92
C ALA A 101 25.88 7.92 -3.71
N ARG A 102 26.86 8.72 -3.28
CA ARG A 102 27.76 8.43 -2.17
C ARG A 102 27.55 9.46 -1.06
N PRO A 103 26.66 9.20 -0.09
CA PRO A 103 26.46 10.10 1.05
C PRO A 103 27.76 10.32 1.84
N ASP A 104 28.58 9.27 1.93
CA ASP A 104 29.96 9.34 2.42
C ASP A 104 30.91 8.98 1.26
N LEU A 105 31.55 10.02 0.71
CA LEU A 105 32.43 9.91 -0.45
C LEU A 105 33.72 9.15 -0.13
N PHE A 106 34.20 9.22 1.11
CA PHE A 106 35.50 8.65 1.51
C PHE A 106 35.40 7.32 2.24
N ALA A 107 34.18 6.83 2.53
CA ALA A 107 33.98 5.48 3.04
C ALA A 107 34.61 4.42 2.12
N LEU A 108 35.64 3.72 2.63
CA LEU A 108 36.31 2.63 1.92
C LEU A 108 35.42 1.37 1.85
N ALA A 109 34.57 1.16 2.85
CA ALA A 109 33.63 0.06 2.93
C ALA A 109 32.18 0.59 2.80
N VAL A 110 31.69 0.69 1.56
CA VAL A 110 30.33 1.16 1.29
C VAL A 110 29.32 0.08 1.64
N LYS A 111 28.38 0.39 2.54
CA LYS A 111 27.22 -0.46 2.81
C LYS A 111 26.06 0.00 1.94
N LYS A 112 25.66 -0.83 0.98
CA LYS A 112 24.46 -0.61 0.18
C LYS A 112 23.20 -1.05 0.96
N PRO A 113 22.05 -0.40 0.78
CA PRO A 113 20.78 -0.92 1.26
C PRO A 113 20.48 -2.29 0.63
N GLU A 114 19.86 -3.18 1.39
CA GLU A 114 19.38 -4.45 0.86
C GLU A 114 18.27 -4.24 -0.18
N GLN A 115 18.23 -5.09 -1.19
CA GLN A 115 17.20 -5.04 -2.23
C GLN A 115 15.83 -5.48 -1.70
N LEU A 116 14.75 -4.94 -2.29
CA LEU A 116 13.38 -5.32 -1.93
C LEU A 116 12.92 -6.60 -2.65
N TYR A 117 13.53 -6.91 -3.78
CA TYR A 117 13.27 -8.12 -4.56
C TYR A 117 14.18 -9.27 -4.11
N SER A 118 13.66 -10.49 -4.22
CA SER A 118 14.40 -11.73 -3.93
C SER A 118 14.78 -12.50 -5.19
N ASN A 119 14.24 -12.14 -6.35
CA ASN A 119 14.50 -12.78 -7.64
C ASN A 119 14.60 -11.72 -8.74
N VAL A 120 15.51 -11.91 -9.69
CA VAL A 120 15.63 -11.06 -10.89
C VAL A 120 15.49 -11.94 -12.11
N ARG A 121 14.62 -11.55 -13.04
CA ARG A 121 14.44 -12.18 -14.34
C ARG A 121 14.70 -11.17 -15.44
N GLU A 122 15.65 -11.52 -16.30
CA GLU A 122 15.97 -10.71 -17.46
C GLU A 122 15.03 -11.05 -18.62
N VAL A 123 14.33 -10.04 -19.13
CA VAL A 123 13.40 -10.14 -20.24
C VAL A 123 14.15 -9.75 -21.52
N ASP A 124 14.17 -10.65 -22.49
CA ASP A 124 14.87 -10.43 -23.76
C ASP A 124 14.05 -9.56 -24.73
N GLU A 125 13.84 -8.30 -24.34
CA GLU A 125 13.17 -7.26 -25.11
C GLU A 125 14.06 -6.01 -25.22
N ARG A 126 13.74 -5.07 -26.12
CA ARG A 126 14.42 -3.78 -26.16
C ARG A 126 13.59 -2.68 -26.84
N LEU A 127 13.52 -1.53 -26.17
CA LEU A 127 13.13 -0.25 -26.77
C LEU A 127 14.34 0.69 -26.92
N ASP A 128 14.28 1.59 -27.91
CA ASP A 128 15.21 2.72 -28.05
C ASP A 128 14.76 3.95 -27.22
N HIS A 129 15.48 5.06 -27.33
CA HIS A 129 15.17 6.29 -26.58
C HIS A 129 13.93 7.04 -27.08
N GLU A 130 13.44 6.74 -28.29
CA GLU A 130 12.21 7.30 -28.85
C GLU A 130 11.00 6.39 -28.55
N GLY A 131 11.24 5.20 -27.98
CA GLY A 131 10.23 4.21 -27.68
C GLY A 131 9.97 3.21 -28.81
N ASN A 132 10.78 3.19 -29.87
CA ASN A 132 10.64 2.21 -30.94
C ASN A 132 11.17 0.84 -30.51
N VAL A 133 10.55 -0.21 -31.03
CA VAL A 133 10.95 -1.60 -30.75
C VAL A 133 12.24 -1.94 -31.50
N VAL A 134 13.31 -2.19 -30.76
CA VAL A 134 14.59 -2.72 -31.26
C VAL A 134 14.61 -4.24 -31.18
N ARG A 135 14.04 -4.80 -30.11
CA ARG A 135 13.81 -6.24 -29.94
C ARG A 135 12.40 -6.46 -29.38
N PRO A 136 11.53 -7.21 -30.08
CA PRO A 136 10.17 -7.42 -29.61
C PRO A 136 10.15 -8.30 -28.36
N LEU A 137 9.18 -8.05 -27.50
CA LEU A 137 8.89 -8.89 -26.35
C LEU A 137 8.29 -10.22 -26.80
N ASP A 138 8.84 -11.33 -26.30
CA ASP A 138 8.20 -12.65 -26.41
C ASP A 138 7.26 -12.87 -25.22
N GLU A 139 5.97 -12.62 -25.42
CA GLU A 139 4.94 -12.81 -24.39
C GLU A 139 4.82 -14.26 -23.92
N SER A 140 5.17 -15.24 -24.77
CA SER A 140 5.06 -16.66 -24.43
C SER A 140 6.15 -17.08 -23.44
N VAL A 141 7.36 -16.54 -23.59
CA VAL A 141 8.47 -16.73 -22.64
C VAL A 141 8.18 -15.97 -21.36
N LEU A 142 7.79 -14.69 -21.46
CA LEU A 142 7.46 -13.88 -20.28
C LEU A 142 6.38 -14.52 -19.40
N ARG A 143 5.34 -15.10 -20.03
CA ARG A 143 4.27 -15.80 -19.30
C ARG A 143 4.80 -17.00 -18.50
N LYS A 144 5.68 -17.81 -19.11
CA LYS A 144 6.31 -18.95 -18.42
C LYS A 144 7.17 -18.48 -17.23
N ASP A 145 7.93 -17.42 -17.41
CA ASP A 145 8.76 -16.86 -16.35
C ASP A 145 7.90 -16.30 -15.19
N LEU A 146 6.76 -15.68 -15.50
CA LEU A 146 5.79 -15.24 -14.49
C LEU A 146 5.19 -16.41 -13.71
N GLU A 147 4.83 -17.49 -14.39
CA GLU A 147 4.30 -18.71 -13.76
C GLU A 147 5.33 -19.37 -12.85
N ASP A 148 6.60 -19.44 -13.28
CA ASP A 148 7.71 -19.95 -12.47
C ASP A 148 7.87 -19.17 -11.15
N VAL A 149 7.84 -17.84 -11.23
CA VAL A 149 8.00 -16.95 -10.07
C VAL A 149 6.75 -16.94 -9.17
N ALA A 150 5.54 -17.06 -9.72
CA ALA A 150 4.28 -16.99 -8.98
C ALA A 150 4.02 -18.20 -8.06
N THR A 151 4.79 -19.28 -8.20
CA THR A 151 4.70 -20.47 -7.32
C THR A 151 5.26 -20.24 -5.92
N VAL A 152 5.87 -19.08 -5.64
CA VAL A 152 6.24 -18.66 -4.28
C VAL A 152 5.02 -18.01 -3.61
N PRO A 153 4.49 -18.54 -2.49
CA PRO A 153 3.18 -18.15 -1.98
C PRO A 153 3.15 -16.70 -1.52
N ALA A 154 2.57 -15.85 -2.35
CA ALA A 154 2.21 -14.49 -2.00
C ALA A 154 0.95 -14.47 -1.13
N VAL A 155 1.12 -14.68 0.18
CA VAL A 155 0.07 -14.33 1.14
C VAL A 155 0.19 -12.83 1.44
N PHE A 156 -0.46 -12.00 0.61
CA PHE A 156 -0.82 -10.64 1.01
C PHE A 156 -2.33 -10.48 0.93
N ARG A 157 -3.00 -10.69 2.08
CA ARG A 157 -4.31 -10.09 2.33
C ARG A 157 -4.10 -8.71 2.93
N GLN A 158 -3.82 -7.72 2.09
CA GLN A 158 -4.15 -6.35 2.44
C GLN A 158 -4.74 -5.65 1.22
N ARG A 159 -6.07 -5.55 1.23
CA ARG A 159 -6.82 -4.76 0.25
C ARG A 159 -6.44 -3.30 0.48
N VAL A 160 -5.80 -2.68 -0.50
CA VAL A 160 -5.89 -1.23 -0.68
C VAL A 160 -7.37 -0.93 -0.83
N ILE A 161 -7.96 -0.28 0.16
CA ILE A 161 -9.37 0.08 0.11
C ILE A 161 -9.47 1.30 -0.82
N LYS A 162 -9.80 1.07 -2.09
CA LYS A 162 -10.20 2.16 -3.00
C LYS A 162 -11.46 2.80 -2.44
N LYS A 163 -11.72 4.08 -2.80
CA LYS A 163 -12.89 4.83 -2.31
C LYS A 163 -14.20 4.07 -2.53
N GLU A 164 -14.32 3.33 -3.64
CA GLU A 164 -15.47 2.47 -3.93
C GLU A 164 -15.57 1.27 -2.97
N THR A 165 -14.45 0.68 -2.57
CA THR A 165 -14.38 -0.48 -1.67
C THR A 165 -14.60 -0.14 -0.19
N PHE A 166 -14.36 1.11 0.22
CA PHE A 166 -14.65 1.56 1.59
C PHE A 166 -16.16 1.80 1.75
N ILE A 167 -16.80 2.40 0.74
CA ILE A 167 -18.25 2.62 0.71
C ILE A 167 -19.01 1.28 0.76
N GLU A 168 -18.59 0.25 0.02
CA GLU A 168 -19.19 -1.09 0.13
C GLU A 168 -19.08 -1.71 1.53
N ARG A 169 -18.04 -1.36 2.30
CA ARG A 169 -17.86 -1.81 3.69
C ARG A 169 -18.66 -1.02 4.72
N LEU A 170 -19.15 0.17 4.35
CA LEU A 170 -20.09 0.96 5.16
C LEU A 170 -21.52 0.40 5.10
N LYS A 171 -21.82 -0.44 4.11
CA LYS A 171 -23.13 -1.07 3.89
C LYS A 171 -23.35 -2.35 4.73
N VAL A 172 -22.35 -2.78 5.50
CA VAL A 172 -22.46 -3.88 6.46
C VAL A 172 -22.80 -3.33 7.83
#